data_AF-A0A963BQA2-F1
#
_entry.id   AF-A0A963BQA2-F1
#
_cell.length_a   1.000
_cell.length_b   1.000
_cell.length_c   1.000
_cell.angle_alpha   90.00
_cell.angle_beta   90.00
_cell.angle_gamma   90.00
#
_symmetry.space_group_name_H-M   'P 1'
#
loop_
_entity.id
_entity.type
_entity.pdbx_description
1 polymer ?
#
loop_
_entity_poly.entity_id
_entity_poly.type
_entity_poly.pdbx_seq_one_letter_code
_entity_poly.pdbx_strand_id
1 'polypeptide(L)'
;ELRSLVYNAVAQHRSGPVLSMQSFREVIRKEQTLPSIGKQGAETIAGSTLAVTGRFPTLKEADLFLVKEAMRRATNNQGVAATLLGITRQSLNRRLKIMSNQ
;
A
#
# COMPACT_ATOMS: atom_id res chain seq x y z
N GLU A 1 -19.32 10.65 19.90
CA GLU A 1 -17.88 10.48 19.60
C GLU A 1 -16.96 11.17 20.60
N LEU A 2 -16.41 12.37 20.33
CA LEU A 2 -15.31 12.97 21.12
C LEU A 2 -15.62 13.13 22.62
N ARG A 3 -16.83 13.57 22.98
CA ARG A 3 -17.26 13.72 24.39
C ARG A 3 -17.19 12.41 25.18
N SER A 4 -17.52 11.29 24.54
CA SER A 4 -17.46 9.96 25.17
C SER A 4 -16.01 9.51 25.36
N LEU A 5 -15.12 9.81 24.40
CA LEU A 5 -13.68 9.53 24.52
C LEU A 5 -13.03 10.35 25.63
N VAL A 6 -13.39 11.63 25.76
CA VAL A 6 -12.94 12.48 26.86
C VAL A 6 -13.43 11.94 28.19
N TYR A 7 -14.71 11.56 28.30
CA TYR A 7 -15.27 10.98 29.52
C TYR A 7 -14.56 9.68 29.92
N ASN A 8 -14.29 8.80 28.95
CA ASN A 8 -13.58 7.55 29.17
C ASN A 8 -12.12 7.80 29.63
N ALA A 9 -11.42 8.74 29.00
CA ALA A 9 -10.06 9.10 29.38
C ALA A 9 -10.03 9.66 30.82
N VAL A 10 -10.97 10.52 31.18
CA VAL A 10 -11.10 11.06 32.55
C VAL A 10 -11.42 9.95 33.56
N ALA A 11 -12.30 9.01 33.22
CA ALA A 11 -12.67 7.91 34.11
C ALA A 11 -11.53 6.91 34.38
N GLN A 12 -10.63 6.72 33.41
CA GLN A 12 -9.47 5.81 33.54
C GLN A 12 -8.25 6.48 34.19
N HIS A 13 -8.28 7.80 34.35
CA HIS A 13 -7.15 8.56 34.89
C HIS A 13 -7.06 8.40 36.40
N ARG A 14 -5.95 7.82 36.89
CA ARG A 14 -5.81 7.46 38.30
C ARG A 14 -5.22 8.59 39.18
N SER A 15 -4.40 9.47 38.61
CA SER A 15 -3.77 10.57 39.36
C SER A 15 -2.94 11.51 38.48
N GLY A 16 -2.78 12.77 38.90
CA GLY A 16 -1.88 13.75 38.28
C GLY A 16 -2.60 14.81 37.44
N PRO A 17 -1.96 15.96 37.19
CA PRO A 17 -2.58 17.09 36.50
C PRO A 17 -2.72 16.91 34.99
N VAL A 18 -2.06 15.89 34.40
CA VAL A 18 -2.01 15.66 32.95
C VAL A 18 -2.68 14.35 32.61
N LEU A 19 -3.65 14.40 31.70
CA LEU A 19 -4.36 13.24 31.19
C LEU A 19 -3.47 12.47 30.19
N SER A 20 -3.36 11.16 30.35
CA SER A 20 -2.58 10.31 29.45
C SER A 20 -3.23 10.20 28.06
N MET A 21 -2.43 10.24 27.00
CA MET A 21 -2.88 10.00 25.62
C MET A 21 -3.17 8.52 25.31
N GLN A 22 -2.93 7.61 26.25
CA GLN A 22 -3.08 6.16 26.03
C GLN A 22 -4.51 5.77 25.64
N SER A 23 -5.53 6.25 26.35
CA SER A 23 -6.93 5.92 26.04
C SER A 23 -7.38 6.39 24.64
N PHE A 24 -6.83 7.51 24.15
CA PHE A 24 -7.07 7.98 22.78
C PHE A 24 -6.35 7.10 21.74
N ARG A 25 -5.10 6.72 22.01
CA ARG A 25 -4.31 5.83 21.13
C ARG A 25 -4.94 4.46 20.97
N GLU A 26 -5.51 3.91 22.04
CA GLU A 26 -6.20 2.62 22.01
C GLU A 26 -7.45 2.64 21.13
N VAL A 27 -8.24 3.71 21.20
CA VAL A 27 -9.42 3.88 20.34
C VAL A 27 -9.02 4.04 18.88
N ILE A 28 -8.01 4.87 18.58
CA ILE A 28 -7.51 5.06 17.21
C ILE A 28 -6.97 3.74 16.65
N ARG A 29 -6.23 2.97 17.45
CA ARG A 29 -5.75 1.64 17.05
C ARG A 29 -6.91 0.68 16.80
N LYS A 30 -7.94 0.70 17.65
CA LYS A 30 -9.14 -0.14 17.50
C LYS A 30 -9.92 0.20 16.23
N GLU A 31 -10.06 1.48 15.87
CA GLU A 31 -10.63 1.89 14.58
C GLU A 31 -9.80 1.40 13.39
N GLN A 32 -8.47 1.39 13.51
CA GLN A 32 -7.59 0.78 12.50
C GLN A 32 -7.69 -0.76 12.45
N THR A 33 -8.22 -1.39 13.51
CA THR A 33 -8.42 -2.85 13.58
C THR A 33 -9.84 -3.28 13.20
N LEU A 34 -10.79 -2.35 13.02
CA LEU A 34 -12.03 -2.68 12.32
C LEU A 34 -11.68 -2.99 10.86
N PRO A 35 -12.21 -4.08 10.27
CA PRO A 35 -12.01 -4.34 8.86
C PRO A 35 -12.61 -3.17 8.10
N SER A 36 -11.74 -2.32 7.55
CA SER A 36 -12.10 -1.34 6.57
C SER A 36 -12.77 -2.11 5.43
N ILE A 37 -14.10 -1.99 5.31
CA ILE A 37 -14.93 -2.49 4.19
C ILE A 37 -14.59 -1.64 2.94
N GLY A 38 -13.33 -1.73 2.53
CA GLY A 38 -12.68 -0.84 1.58
C GLY A 38 -11.21 -1.18 1.32
N LYS A 39 -10.67 -2.25 1.93
CA LYS A 39 -9.38 -2.86 1.54
C LYS A 39 -9.56 -4.35 1.30
N GLN A 40 -10.37 -4.72 0.31
CA GLN A 40 -10.26 -6.02 -0.32
C GLN A 40 -8.93 -6.06 -1.08
N GLY A 41 -8.10 -7.06 -0.81
CA GLY A 41 -6.87 -7.32 -1.55
C GLY A 41 -5.56 -7.21 -0.77
N ALA A 42 -5.54 -7.60 0.50
CA ALA A 42 -4.30 -8.06 1.12
C ALA A 42 -4.50 -9.51 1.59
N GLU A 43 -4.95 -10.36 0.67
CA GLU A 43 -4.51 -11.74 0.72
C GLU A 43 -2.99 -11.69 0.79
N THR A 44 -2.42 -12.35 1.80
CA THR A 44 -1.00 -12.65 1.84
C THR A 44 -0.73 -13.55 0.64
N ILE A 45 -0.51 -12.94 -0.54
CA ILE A 45 0.07 -13.61 -1.69
C ILE A 45 1.35 -14.18 -1.13
N ALA A 46 1.48 -15.51 -1.12
CA ALA A 46 2.72 -16.21 -0.83
C ALA A 46 3.85 -15.43 -1.52
N GLY A 47 4.61 -14.69 -0.70
CA GLY A 47 5.34 -13.53 -1.18
C GLY A 47 6.35 -13.98 -2.21
N SER A 48 6.10 -13.67 -3.48
CA SER A 48 7.13 -13.84 -4.50
C SER A 48 8.24 -12.87 -4.12
N THR A 49 9.27 -13.38 -3.48
CA THR A 49 10.47 -12.62 -3.15
C THR A 49 11.08 -12.16 -4.46
N LEU A 50 11.13 -10.85 -4.68
CA LEU A 50 11.85 -10.29 -5.81
C LEU A 50 13.35 -10.46 -5.53
N ALA A 51 13.96 -11.45 -6.16
CA ALA A 51 15.40 -11.69 -6.06
C ALA A 51 16.12 -11.09 -7.28
N VAL A 52 17.14 -10.27 -7.03
CA VAL A 52 18.06 -9.80 -8.07
C VAL A 52 19.27 -10.73 -8.08
N THR A 53 19.41 -11.50 -9.16
CA THR A 53 20.53 -12.44 -9.34
C THR A 53 21.51 -11.91 -10.39
N GLY A 54 22.81 -12.08 -10.17
CA GLY A 54 23.85 -11.66 -11.11
C GLY A 54 24.19 -10.17 -11.00
N ARG A 55 24.45 -9.50 -12.13
CA ARG A 55 24.74 -8.06 -12.15
C ARG A 55 23.53 -7.26 -11.69
N PHE A 56 23.74 -6.29 -10.81
CA PHE A 56 22.70 -5.36 -10.41
C PHE A 56 22.20 -4.56 -11.62
N PRO A 57 20.89 -4.59 -11.93
CA PRO A 57 20.34 -3.91 -13.10
C PRO A 57 20.34 -2.40 -12.89
N THR A 58 20.39 -1.65 -13.99
CA THR A 58 20.04 -0.23 -13.96
C THR A 58 18.54 -0.07 -13.69
N LEU A 59 18.13 1.10 -13.22
CA LEU A 59 16.71 1.40 -13.03
C LEU A 59 15.90 1.24 -14.33
N LYS A 60 16.49 1.57 -15.47
CA LYS A 60 15.83 1.41 -16.79
C LYS A 60 15.62 -0.06 -17.14
N GLU A 61 16.60 -0.92 -16.88
CA GLU A 61 16.49 -2.37 -17.12
C GLU A 61 15.46 -3.01 -16.17
N ALA A 62 15.49 -2.65 -14.89
CA ALA A 62 14.54 -3.14 -13.91
C ALA A 62 13.10 -2.71 -14.24
N ASP A 63 12.91 -1.44 -14.62
CA ASP A 63 11.61 -0.92 -15.04
C ASP A 63 11.07 -1.65 -16.28
N LEU A 64 11.93 -1.84 -17.30
CA LEU A 64 11.59 -2.59 -18.51
C LEU A 64 11.14 -4.02 -18.19
N PHE A 65 11.87 -4.70 -17.30
CA PHE A 65 11.56 -6.06 -16.88
C PHE A 65 10.18 -6.13 -16.18
N LEU A 66 9.94 -5.24 -15.21
CA LEU A 66 8.68 -5.20 -14.48
C LEU A 66 7.49 -4.88 -15.38
N VAL A 67 7.63 -3.90 -16.28
CA VAL A 67 6.59 -3.55 -17.25
C VAL A 67 6.27 -4.74 -18.17
N LYS A 68 7.29 -5.43 -18.70
CA LYS A 68 7.08 -6.61 -19.55
C LYS A 68 6.37 -7.74 -18.81
N GLU A 69 6.80 -8.04 -17.58
CA GLU A 69 6.19 -9.11 -16.79
C GLU A 69 4.74 -8.77 -16.41
N ALA A 70 4.44 -7.52 -16.07
CA ALA A 70 3.08 -7.08 -15.82
C ALA A 70 2.19 -7.18 -17.08
N MET A 71 2.69 -6.75 -18.24
CA MET A 71 1.97 -6.87 -19.51
C MET A 71 1.71 -8.33 -19.90
N ARG A 72 2.70 -9.22 -19.66
CA ARG A 72 2.56 -10.66 -19.89
C ARG A 72 1.50 -11.27 -18.98
N ARG A 73 1.54 -11.01 -17.67
CA ARG A 73 0.53 -11.47 -16.70
C ARG A 73 -0.86 -10.91 -16.97
N ALA A 74 -0.93 -9.69 -17.50
CA ALA A 74 -2.16 -9.03 -17.88
C ALA A 74 -2.69 -9.44 -19.27
N THR A 75 -2.05 -10.38 -19.98
CA THR A 75 -2.46 -10.80 -21.33
C THR A 75 -2.57 -9.60 -22.29
N ASN A 76 -1.60 -8.71 -22.23
CA ASN A 76 -1.53 -7.45 -22.98
C ASN A 76 -2.60 -6.39 -22.63
N ASN A 77 -3.36 -6.58 -21.56
CA ASN A 77 -4.31 -5.58 -21.05
C ASN A 77 -3.60 -4.52 -20.19
N GLN A 78 -3.37 -3.34 -20.77
CA GLN A 78 -2.69 -2.23 -20.11
C GLN A 78 -3.35 -1.77 -18.80
N GLY A 79 -4.69 -1.83 -18.69
CA GLY A 79 -5.39 -1.43 -17.46
C GLY A 79 -5.07 -2.39 -16.30
N VAL A 80 -5.12 -3.69 -16.58
CA VAL A 80 -4.76 -4.73 -15.61
C VAL A 80 -3.26 -4.67 -15.28
N ALA A 81 -2.39 -4.48 -16.28
CA ALA A 81 -0.95 -4.34 -16.06
C ALA A 81 -0.60 -3.13 -15.18
N ALA A 82 -1.26 -1.98 -15.38
CA ALA A 82 -1.07 -0.79 -14.55
C ALA A 82 -1.49 -1.07 -13.09
N THR A 83 -2.59 -1.81 -12.92
CA THR A 83 -3.06 -2.25 -11.60
C THR A 83 -2.04 -3.18 -10.92
N LEU A 84 -1.50 -4.17 -11.64
CA LEU A 84 -0.46 -5.08 -11.13
C LEU A 84 0.82 -4.34 -10.70
N LEU A 85 1.19 -3.28 -11.43
CA LEU A 85 2.34 -2.44 -11.11
C LEU A 85 2.07 -1.40 -10.02
N GLY A 86 0.81 -1.22 -9.60
CA GLY A 86 0.42 -0.20 -8.63
C GLY A 86 0.60 1.24 -9.17
N ILE A 87 0.45 1.46 -10.47
CA ILE A 87 0.57 2.78 -11.10
C ILE A 87 -0.67 3.14 -11.92
N THR A 88 -0.79 4.40 -12.32
CA THR A 88 -1.88 4.82 -13.21
C THR A 88 -1.68 4.28 -14.63
N ARG A 89 -2.78 4.08 -15.36
CA ARG A 89 -2.75 3.70 -16.79
C ARG A 89 -2.00 4.73 -17.65
N GLN A 90 -2.12 6.02 -17.34
CA GLN A 90 -1.39 7.08 -18.04
C GLN A 90 0.13 6.93 -17.86
N SER A 91 0.59 6.62 -16.64
CA SER A 91 2.00 6.35 -16.35
C SER A 91 2.52 5.16 -17.15
N LEU A 92 1.76 4.06 -17.22
CA LEU A 92 2.14 2.89 -18.02
C LEU A 92 2.21 3.22 -19.51
N ASN A 93 1.21 3.92 -20.06
CA ASN A 93 1.19 4.29 -21.48
C ASN A 93 2.39 5.15 -21.87
N ARG A 94 2.79 6.10 -21.00
CA ARG A 94 3.99 6.90 -21.22
C ARG A 94 5.25 6.03 -21.27
N ARG A 95 5.41 5.07 -20.35
CA ARG A 95 6.54 4.13 -20.35
C ARG A 95 6.57 3.29 -21.63
N LEU A 96 5.44 2.72 -22.02
CA LEU A 96 5.31 1.93 -23.24
C LEU A 96 5.70 2.73 -24.49
N LYS A 97 5.28 4.00 -24.58
CA LYS A 97 5.66 4.88 -25.70
C LYS A 97 7.16 5.16 -25.75
N ILE A 98 7.80 5.37 -24.60
CA ILE A 98 9.26 5.56 -24.54
C ILE A 98 9.99 4.28 -24.98
N MET A 99 9.44 3.12 -24.63
CA MET A 99 10.00 1.80 -24.96
C MET A 99 9.79 1.41 -26.42
N SER A 100 8.70 1.81 -27.07
CA SER A 100 8.46 1.53 -28.50
C SER A 100 9.29 2.40 -29.45
N ASN A 101 9.80 3.53 -28.95
CA ASN A 101 10.62 4.47 -29.70
C ASN A 101 12.14 4.23 -29.52
N GLN A 102 12.52 3.12 -28.88
CA GLN A 102 13.91 2.65 -28.73
C GLN A 102 14.08 1.36 -29.50
#